data_AF-A0A3N0X3C4-F1
#
_entry.id   AF-A0A3N0X3C4-F1
#
_cell.length_a   1.000
_cell.length_b   1.000
_cell.length_c   1.000
_cell.angle_alpha   90.00
_cell.angle_beta   90.00
_cell.angle_gamma   90.00
#
_symmetry.space_group_name_H-M   'P 1'
#
loop_
_entity.id
_entity.type
_entity.pdbx_description
1 polymer ?
#
loop_
_entity_poly.entity_id
_entity_poly.type
_entity_poly.pdbx_seq_one_letter_code
_entity_poly.pdbx_strand_id
1 'polypeptide(L)'
;MHSALFNPFKDMIFDDQFCFLTGDLTTEKMSVYPEWLLNHFDFGNDRIEMMDKSKSYQYKDLQLPCSPRVKKAFEDLEEQIQAAYKKGYEGVEALDEQLIFLWAGRMVYGMLYYEMRYETSRLMKKGENFDLSASLRERFGNFHLMMQSIVEPISFVGKKPWTIAVFPLKYSADIISYRDDTINLLFQFGVNGFGFIACLQDNGVIGEKEQDILEKMAGHVLHPVQFEELFARFHYSDYILQYKAEYDIQQTENGITIEALPITAKENRPVFGFWDEDIFAQLLANYWSVYGIQREDILKFQKPPLSFLENPYTKDFILPENIDLPF
;
A
#
# COMPACT_ATOMS: atom_id res chain seq x y z
N MET A 1 -18.98 -20.69 -20.37
CA MET A 1 -17.76 -21.06 -19.61
C MET A 1 -16.83 -19.88 -19.68
N HIS A 2 -16.83 -19.00 -18.68
CA HIS A 2 -15.74 -18.03 -18.55
C HIS A 2 -14.52 -18.80 -18.03
N SER A 3 -13.39 -18.66 -18.71
CA SER A 3 -12.10 -19.20 -18.23
C SER A 3 -11.80 -18.62 -16.86
N ALA A 4 -11.15 -19.40 -15.99
CA ALA A 4 -10.58 -18.84 -14.78
C ALA A 4 -9.67 -17.66 -15.16
N LEU A 5 -9.80 -16.54 -14.45
CA LEU A 5 -8.97 -15.37 -14.69
C LEU A 5 -7.48 -15.70 -14.48
N PHE A 6 -6.63 -14.97 -15.20
CA PHE A 6 -5.18 -15.14 -15.13
C PHE A 6 -4.67 -14.89 -13.72
N ASN A 7 -3.73 -15.70 -13.25
CA ASN A 7 -3.05 -15.51 -11.97
C ASN A 7 -1.57 -15.88 -12.14
N PRO A 8 -0.65 -14.90 -12.16
CA PRO A 8 0.77 -15.13 -12.43
C PRO A 8 1.49 -15.88 -11.31
N PHE A 9 0.95 -15.88 -10.08
CA PHE A 9 1.56 -16.54 -8.93
C PHE A 9 1.32 -18.05 -8.90
N LYS A 10 0.39 -18.59 -9.70
CA LYS A 10 0.17 -20.04 -9.78
C LYS A 10 1.35 -20.76 -10.44
N ASP A 11 1.81 -20.21 -11.56
CA ASP A 11 2.85 -20.81 -12.41
C ASP A 11 4.11 -19.93 -12.49
N MET A 12 4.21 -18.90 -11.63
CA MET A 12 5.32 -17.96 -11.55
C MET A 12 5.63 -17.25 -12.89
N ILE A 13 4.59 -16.79 -13.57
CA ILE A 13 4.68 -16.15 -14.89
C ILE A 13 4.92 -14.64 -14.72
N PHE A 14 6.19 -14.24 -14.83
CA PHE A 14 6.62 -12.84 -14.73
C PHE A 14 7.45 -12.39 -15.95
N ASP A 15 7.21 -12.98 -17.11
CA ASP A 15 7.88 -12.62 -18.36
C ASP A 15 7.37 -11.28 -18.93
N ASP A 16 8.10 -10.73 -19.89
CA ASP A 16 7.74 -9.47 -20.56
C ASP A 16 6.81 -9.65 -21.77
N GLN A 17 6.47 -10.90 -22.12
CA GLN A 17 5.62 -11.25 -23.26
C GLN A 17 4.13 -11.35 -22.90
N PHE A 18 3.81 -11.43 -21.60
CA PHE A 18 2.45 -11.59 -21.11
C PHE A 18 2.02 -10.35 -20.33
N CYS A 19 0.79 -9.89 -20.58
CA CYS A 19 0.20 -8.83 -19.80
C CYS A 19 0.17 -9.23 -18.33
N PHE A 20 0.72 -8.38 -17.47
CA PHE A 20 0.83 -8.65 -16.04
C PHE A 20 -0.52 -8.93 -15.38
N LEU A 21 -1.60 -8.32 -15.88
CA LEU A 21 -2.92 -8.39 -15.28
C LEU A 21 -3.81 -9.46 -15.92
N THR A 22 -3.75 -9.64 -17.24
CA THR A 22 -4.70 -10.51 -17.97
C THR A 22 -4.07 -11.76 -18.57
N GLY A 23 -2.73 -11.84 -18.63
CA GLY A 23 -2.02 -12.95 -19.26
C GLY A 23 -2.05 -12.93 -20.80
N ASP A 24 -2.67 -11.93 -21.41
CA ASP A 24 -2.70 -11.77 -22.87
C ASP A 24 -1.28 -11.55 -23.42
N LEU A 25 -0.96 -12.14 -24.58
CA LEU A 25 0.30 -11.83 -25.26
C LEU A 25 0.39 -10.35 -25.62
N THR A 26 1.52 -9.72 -25.34
CA THR A 26 1.72 -8.29 -25.59
C THR A 26 3.18 -7.95 -25.86
N THR A 27 3.38 -6.85 -26.60
CA THR A 27 4.66 -6.14 -26.69
C THR A 27 4.55 -4.73 -26.10
N GLU A 28 3.35 -4.32 -25.69
CA GLU A 28 3.09 -3.03 -25.08
C GLU A 28 3.49 -3.04 -23.61
N LYS A 29 3.86 -1.84 -23.15
CA LYS A 29 4.25 -1.59 -21.78
C LYS A 29 3.62 -0.30 -21.27
N MET A 30 3.53 -0.21 -19.95
CA MET A 30 3.19 0.99 -19.21
C MET A 30 4.17 1.17 -18.05
N SER A 31 4.37 2.39 -17.59
CA SER A 31 5.20 2.66 -16.42
C SER A 31 4.52 2.13 -15.15
N VAL A 32 5.33 1.68 -14.18
CA VAL A 32 4.85 1.30 -12.85
C VAL A 32 4.30 2.53 -12.13
N TYR A 33 5.10 3.59 -12.12
CA TYR A 33 4.75 4.89 -11.56
C TYR A 33 4.10 5.78 -12.64
N PRO A 34 3.09 6.59 -12.29
CA PRO A 34 2.45 7.47 -13.27
C PRO A 34 3.44 8.45 -13.90
N GLU A 35 3.42 8.59 -15.23
CA GLU A 35 4.35 9.48 -15.93
C GLU A 35 4.19 10.95 -15.49
N TRP A 36 2.95 11.39 -15.24
CA TRP A 36 2.71 12.76 -14.76
C TRP A 36 3.31 13.00 -13.38
N LEU A 37 3.33 11.98 -12.51
CA LEU A 37 3.91 12.07 -11.18
C LEU A 37 5.44 12.15 -11.26
N LEU A 38 6.05 11.28 -12.08
CA LEU A 38 7.49 11.29 -12.35
C LEU A 38 7.95 12.64 -12.91
N ASN A 39 7.20 13.20 -13.86
CA ASN A 39 7.52 14.47 -14.50
C ASN A 39 7.30 15.67 -13.56
N HIS A 40 6.27 15.63 -12.70
CA HIS A 40 5.96 16.75 -11.81
C HIS A 40 7.01 16.94 -10.71
N PHE A 41 7.54 15.85 -10.16
CA PHE A 41 8.53 15.86 -9.08
C PHE A 41 9.97 15.61 -9.56
N ASP A 42 10.18 15.42 -10.86
CA ASP A 42 11.49 15.16 -11.51
C ASP A 42 12.31 14.01 -10.88
N PHE A 43 11.65 13.02 -10.25
CA PHE A 43 12.32 11.89 -9.60
C PHE A 43 12.45 10.66 -10.51
N GLY A 44 12.13 10.77 -11.81
CA GLY A 44 12.26 9.66 -12.75
C GLY A 44 13.68 9.09 -12.87
N ASN A 45 14.70 9.91 -12.61
CA ASN A 45 16.11 9.50 -12.61
C ASN A 45 16.60 8.97 -11.26
N ASP A 46 15.83 9.17 -10.19
CA ASP A 46 16.16 8.69 -8.86
C ASP A 46 16.13 7.17 -8.83
N ARG A 47 16.88 6.61 -7.88
CA ARG A 47 17.07 5.16 -7.77
C ARG A 47 16.19 4.60 -6.68
N ILE A 48 15.60 3.45 -6.98
CA ILE A 48 14.94 2.59 -6.00
C ILE A 48 15.72 1.28 -5.89
N GLU A 49 16.00 0.86 -4.66
CA GLU A 49 16.68 -0.39 -4.33
C GLU A 49 15.66 -1.52 -4.20
N MET A 50 16.02 -2.70 -4.69
CA MET A 50 15.27 -3.93 -4.44
C MET A 50 15.44 -4.37 -2.98
N MET A 51 14.58 -5.26 -2.50
CA MET A 51 14.55 -5.70 -1.09
C MET A 51 15.91 -6.17 -0.56
N ASP A 52 16.69 -6.89 -1.37
CA ASP A 52 18.02 -7.40 -0.97
C ASP A 52 19.16 -6.37 -1.13
N LYS A 53 18.84 -5.15 -1.59
CA LYS A 53 19.73 -4.02 -1.86
C LYS A 53 20.88 -4.30 -2.84
N SER A 54 20.87 -5.47 -3.49
CA SER A 54 21.94 -5.87 -4.42
C SER A 54 21.68 -5.35 -5.84
N LYS A 55 20.44 -4.94 -6.13
CA LYS A 55 20.02 -4.34 -7.39
C LYS A 55 19.22 -3.09 -7.12
N SER A 56 19.33 -2.13 -8.03
CA SER A 56 18.57 -0.88 -8.02
C SER A 56 18.17 -0.51 -9.43
N TYR A 57 17.01 0.12 -9.59
CA TYR A 57 16.48 0.61 -10.86
C TYR A 57 16.30 2.13 -10.80
N GLN A 58 16.21 2.80 -11.95
CA GLN A 58 15.65 4.14 -11.99
C GLN A 58 14.13 4.06 -12.04
N TYR A 59 13.41 4.97 -11.38
CA TYR A 59 11.95 4.95 -11.37
C TYR A 59 11.33 4.92 -12.77
N LYS A 60 11.89 5.68 -13.72
CA LYS A 60 11.42 5.72 -15.12
C LYS A 60 11.61 4.40 -15.89
N ASP A 61 12.53 3.54 -15.45
CA ASP A 61 12.85 2.27 -16.12
C ASP A 61 11.95 1.11 -15.64
N LEU A 62 11.13 1.36 -14.62
CA LEU A 62 10.17 0.40 -14.10
C LEU A 62 8.91 0.39 -14.95
N GLN A 63 8.72 -0.70 -15.69
CA GLN A 63 7.62 -0.90 -16.62
C GLN A 63 6.97 -2.27 -16.45
N LEU A 64 5.66 -2.32 -16.67
CA LEU A 64 4.87 -3.54 -16.69
C LEU A 64 4.46 -3.88 -18.14
N PRO A 65 4.59 -5.14 -18.56
CA PRO A 65 3.99 -5.60 -19.82
C PRO A 65 2.47 -5.58 -19.67
N CYS A 66 1.76 -4.91 -20.57
CA CYS A 66 0.31 -4.76 -20.48
C CYS A 66 -0.36 -4.94 -21.83
N SER A 67 -1.57 -5.49 -21.87
CA SER A 67 -2.39 -5.50 -23.09
C SER A 67 -2.98 -4.11 -23.33
N PRO A 68 -3.36 -3.77 -24.58
CA PRO A 68 -3.92 -2.46 -24.90
C PRO A 68 -5.14 -2.08 -24.03
N ARG A 69 -5.99 -3.07 -23.69
CA ARG A 69 -7.17 -2.84 -22.84
C ARG A 69 -6.79 -2.48 -21.40
N VAL A 70 -5.78 -3.13 -20.84
CA VAL A 70 -5.28 -2.84 -19.48
C VAL A 70 -4.61 -1.48 -19.46
N LYS A 71 -3.77 -1.20 -20.46
CA LYS A 71 -3.12 0.11 -20.60
C LYS A 71 -4.13 1.24 -20.64
N LYS A 72 -5.15 1.14 -21.51
CA LYS A 72 -6.20 2.15 -21.62
C LYS A 72 -6.97 2.34 -20.32
N ALA A 73 -7.35 1.26 -19.64
CA ALA A 73 -8.10 1.34 -18.40
C ALA A 73 -7.30 2.05 -17.27
N PHE A 74 -5.99 1.80 -17.19
CA PHE A 74 -5.13 2.53 -16.26
C PHE A 74 -4.88 3.98 -16.69
N GLU A 75 -4.77 4.29 -17.98
CA GLU A 75 -4.69 5.67 -18.46
C GLU A 75 -5.95 6.47 -18.08
N ASP A 76 -7.14 5.87 -18.21
CA ASP A 76 -8.41 6.48 -17.78
C ASP A 76 -8.49 6.65 -16.26
N LEU A 77 -7.91 5.72 -15.49
CA LEU A 77 -7.74 5.87 -14.04
C LEU A 77 -6.79 7.03 -13.71
N GLU A 78 -5.65 7.16 -14.41
CA GLU A 78 -4.71 8.25 -14.20
C GLU A 78 -5.34 9.62 -14.43
N GLU A 79 -6.18 9.77 -15.45
CA GLU A 79 -6.89 11.03 -15.70
C GLU A 79 -7.80 11.42 -14.52
N GLN A 80 -8.51 10.45 -13.93
CA GLN A 80 -9.36 10.67 -12.76
C GLN A 80 -8.55 11.02 -11.52
N ILE A 81 -7.48 10.27 -11.24
CA ILE A 81 -6.58 10.53 -10.10
C ILE A 81 -5.90 11.89 -10.25
N GLN A 82 -5.42 12.24 -11.45
CA GLN A 82 -4.78 13.53 -11.70
C GLN A 82 -5.77 14.70 -11.54
N ALA A 83 -7.03 14.53 -11.95
CA ALA A 83 -8.07 15.52 -11.76
C ALA A 83 -8.40 15.74 -10.26
N ALA A 84 -8.46 14.66 -9.48
CA ALA A 84 -8.61 14.72 -8.03
C ALA A 84 -7.40 15.37 -7.35
N TYR A 85 -6.19 14.94 -7.73
CA TYR A 85 -4.91 15.50 -7.25
C TYR A 85 -4.86 17.03 -7.38
N LYS A 86 -5.28 17.58 -8.52
CA LYS A 86 -5.30 19.03 -8.78
C LYS A 86 -6.22 19.82 -7.83
N LYS A 87 -7.20 19.15 -7.21
CA LYS A 87 -8.10 19.74 -6.21
C LYS A 87 -7.59 19.55 -4.77
N GLY A 88 -6.42 18.93 -4.59
CA GLY A 88 -5.84 18.66 -3.26
C GLY A 88 -6.64 17.62 -2.48
N TYR A 89 -6.63 17.74 -1.15
CA TYR A 89 -7.32 16.83 -0.23
C TYR A 89 -8.79 16.59 -0.60
N GLU A 90 -9.57 17.65 -0.83
CA GLU A 90 -11.01 17.52 -1.15
C GLU A 90 -11.27 16.71 -2.42
N GLY A 91 -10.35 16.77 -3.38
CA GLY A 91 -10.46 15.98 -4.61
C GLY A 91 -10.24 14.50 -4.39
N VAL A 92 -9.24 14.15 -3.58
CA VAL A 92 -8.86 12.76 -3.32
C VAL A 92 -9.80 12.10 -2.32
N GLU A 93 -10.24 12.81 -1.29
CA GLU A 93 -11.25 12.36 -0.33
C GLU A 93 -12.57 11.98 -1.02
N ALA A 94 -12.92 12.69 -2.10
CA ALA A 94 -14.15 12.44 -2.86
C ALA A 94 -14.05 11.27 -3.87
N LEU A 95 -12.88 10.66 -4.03
CA LEU A 95 -12.72 9.50 -4.92
C LEU A 95 -13.36 8.26 -4.30
N ASP A 96 -13.85 7.36 -5.16
CA ASP A 96 -14.14 5.99 -4.72
C ASP A 96 -12.82 5.31 -4.31
N GLU A 97 -12.80 4.75 -3.11
CA GLU A 97 -11.63 4.03 -2.56
C GLU A 97 -11.08 2.96 -3.50
N GLN A 98 -11.92 2.31 -4.31
CA GLN A 98 -11.48 1.32 -5.28
C GLN A 98 -10.52 1.93 -6.33
N LEU A 99 -10.72 3.21 -6.70
CA LEU A 99 -9.82 3.90 -7.62
C LEU A 99 -8.44 4.14 -6.98
N ILE A 100 -8.42 4.52 -5.69
CA ILE A 100 -7.18 4.67 -4.92
C ILE A 100 -6.49 3.32 -4.76
N PHE A 101 -7.25 2.26 -4.43
CA PHE A 101 -6.76 0.88 -4.34
C PHE A 101 -6.10 0.43 -5.65
N LEU A 102 -6.76 0.63 -6.80
CA LEU A 102 -6.23 0.22 -8.10
C LEU A 102 -4.96 1.01 -8.48
N TRP A 103 -4.94 2.31 -8.17
CA TRP A 103 -3.81 3.19 -8.47
C TRP A 103 -2.58 2.85 -7.63
N ALA A 104 -2.75 2.75 -6.30
CA ALA A 104 -1.71 2.29 -5.40
C ALA A 104 -1.29 0.86 -5.72
N GLY A 105 -2.26 0.01 -6.04
CA GLY A 105 -2.06 -1.40 -6.37
C GLY A 105 -1.17 -1.60 -7.59
N ARG A 106 -1.27 -0.76 -8.62
CA ARG A 106 -0.35 -0.82 -9.77
C ARG A 106 1.11 -0.60 -9.36
N MET A 107 1.37 0.36 -8.48
CA MET A 107 2.73 0.66 -8.02
C MET A 107 3.28 -0.47 -7.16
N VAL A 108 2.50 -0.93 -6.17
CA VAL A 108 2.88 -2.05 -5.30
C VAL A 108 3.09 -3.34 -6.11
N TYR A 109 2.19 -3.67 -7.03
CA TYR A 109 2.35 -4.83 -7.90
C TYR A 109 3.55 -4.66 -8.84
N GLY A 110 3.78 -3.46 -9.36
CA GLY A 110 4.93 -3.16 -10.21
C GLY A 110 6.24 -3.47 -9.53
N MET A 111 6.40 -3.04 -8.28
CA MET A 111 7.57 -3.39 -7.48
C MET A 111 7.63 -4.90 -7.21
N LEU A 112 6.51 -5.53 -6.84
CA LEU A 112 6.43 -6.99 -6.65
C LEU A 112 6.85 -7.76 -7.91
N TYR A 113 6.41 -7.33 -9.10
CA TYR A 113 6.78 -7.93 -10.39
C TYR A 113 8.30 -7.91 -10.59
N TYR A 114 8.95 -6.78 -10.32
CA TYR A 114 10.40 -6.67 -10.42
C TYR A 114 11.14 -7.51 -9.39
N GLU A 115 10.60 -7.66 -8.17
CA GLU A 115 11.13 -8.55 -7.13
C GLU A 115 11.08 -10.01 -7.58
N MET A 116 9.91 -10.47 -8.04
CA MET A 116 9.73 -11.84 -8.52
C MET A 116 10.66 -12.15 -9.70
N ARG A 117 10.80 -11.23 -10.67
CA ARG A 117 11.72 -11.39 -11.81
C ARG A 117 13.17 -11.44 -11.38
N TYR A 118 13.56 -10.56 -10.46
CA TYR A 118 14.92 -10.48 -9.99
C TYR A 118 15.32 -11.77 -9.26
N GLU A 119 14.48 -12.21 -8.32
CA GLU A 119 14.70 -13.42 -7.54
C GLU A 119 14.71 -14.69 -8.39
N THR A 120 13.76 -14.81 -9.32
CA THR A 120 13.72 -15.90 -10.30
C THR A 120 15.03 -15.95 -11.11
N SER A 121 15.48 -14.81 -11.64
CA SER A 121 16.73 -14.73 -12.40
C SER A 121 17.96 -15.06 -11.55
N ARG A 122 17.96 -14.66 -10.27
CA ARG A 122 19.06 -14.88 -9.33
C ARG A 122 19.21 -16.36 -8.97
N LEU A 123 18.11 -17.05 -8.70
CA LEU A 123 18.11 -18.48 -8.37
C LEU A 123 18.37 -19.36 -9.59
N MET A 124 17.80 -19.02 -10.75
CA MET A 124 18.10 -19.75 -12.00
C MET A 124 19.59 -19.75 -12.33
N LYS A 125 20.31 -18.65 -12.08
CA LYS A 125 21.78 -18.58 -12.25
C LYS A 125 22.54 -19.55 -11.33
N LYS A 126 21.93 -19.99 -10.23
CA LYS A 126 22.47 -20.99 -9.30
C LYS A 126 21.97 -22.42 -9.61
N GLY A 127 21.13 -22.59 -10.63
CA GLY A 127 20.47 -23.88 -10.93
C GLY A 127 19.32 -24.22 -9.99
N GLU A 128 18.80 -23.23 -9.26
CA GLU A 128 17.68 -23.37 -8.33
C GLU A 128 16.41 -22.75 -8.94
N ASN A 129 15.24 -23.29 -8.58
CA ASN A 129 13.96 -22.71 -8.95
C ASN A 129 13.45 -21.80 -7.83
N PHE A 130 12.96 -20.63 -8.21
CA PHE A 130 12.25 -19.75 -7.27
C PHE A 130 10.84 -20.28 -7.03
N ASP A 131 10.40 -20.23 -5.77
CA ASP A 131 9.03 -20.54 -5.39
C ASP A 131 8.60 -19.70 -4.18
N LEU A 132 7.29 -19.50 -4.05
CA LEU A 132 6.66 -18.80 -2.94
C LEU A 132 6.04 -19.79 -1.96
N SER A 133 5.95 -19.40 -0.68
CA SER A 133 5.12 -20.14 0.27
C SER A 133 3.65 -20.14 -0.20
N ALA A 134 2.89 -21.16 0.20
CA ALA A 134 1.46 -21.24 -0.12
C ALA A 134 0.69 -20.00 0.36
N SER A 135 1.06 -19.43 1.51
CA SER A 135 0.43 -18.22 2.06
C SER A 135 0.70 -16.97 1.22
N LEU A 136 1.94 -16.77 0.75
CA LEU A 136 2.27 -15.64 -0.11
C LEU A 136 1.63 -15.78 -1.49
N ARG A 137 1.59 -17.00 -2.03
CA ARG A 137 0.93 -17.31 -3.30
C ARG A 137 -0.57 -16.99 -3.24
N GLU A 138 -1.23 -17.35 -2.15
CA GLU A 138 -2.63 -17.01 -1.91
C GLU A 138 -2.84 -15.49 -1.76
N ARG A 139 -2.05 -14.83 -0.90
CA ARG A 139 -2.12 -13.37 -0.67
C ARG A 139 -1.95 -12.59 -1.98
N PHE A 140 -0.87 -12.83 -2.70
CA PHE A 140 -0.61 -12.11 -3.95
C PHE A 140 -1.57 -12.49 -5.08
N GLY A 141 -2.02 -13.75 -5.11
CA GLY A 141 -3.06 -14.19 -6.04
C GLY A 141 -4.39 -13.48 -5.83
N ASN A 142 -4.83 -13.31 -4.58
CA ASN A 142 -6.04 -12.58 -4.25
C ASN A 142 -5.90 -11.08 -4.57
N PHE A 143 -4.76 -10.47 -4.22
CA PHE A 143 -4.48 -9.07 -4.56
C PHE A 143 -4.56 -8.84 -6.08
N HIS A 144 -3.93 -9.71 -6.85
CA HIS A 144 -3.96 -9.66 -8.32
C HIS A 144 -5.37 -9.81 -8.88
N LEU A 145 -6.15 -10.76 -8.36
CA LEU A 145 -7.56 -10.93 -8.72
C LEU A 145 -8.36 -9.64 -8.46
N MET A 146 -8.15 -8.98 -7.32
CA MET A 146 -8.86 -7.72 -7.01
C MET A 146 -8.46 -6.59 -7.97
N MET A 147 -7.18 -6.50 -8.36
CA MET A 147 -6.72 -5.54 -9.35
C MET A 147 -7.34 -5.77 -10.74
N GLN A 148 -7.68 -7.02 -11.10
CA GLN A 148 -8.34 -7.32 -12.38
C GLN A 148 -9.71 -6.62 -12.50
N SER A 149 -10.29 -6.13 -11.41
CA SER A 149 -11.54 -5.34 -11.40
C SER A 149 -11.53 -4.09 -12.28
N ILE A 150 -10.34 -3.60 -12.67
CA ILE A 150 -10.21 -2.46 -13.59
C ILE A 150 -10.61 -2.81 -15.03
N VAL A 151 -10.57 -4.09 -15.43
CA VAL A 151 -10.89 -4.55 -16.80
C VAL A 151 -11.82 -5.76 -16.86
N GLU A 152 -12.01 -6.45 -15.75
CA GLU A 152 -12.91 -7.60 -15.61
C GLU A 152 -14.12 -7.22 -14.75
N PRO A 153 -15.30 -7.84 -14.96
CA PRO A 153 -16.50 -7.56 -14.19
C PRO A 153 -16.38 -8.16 -12.78
N ILE A 154 -15.61 -7.51 -11.91
CA ILE A 154 -15.40 -7.90 -10.52
C ILE A 154 -16.01 -6.83 -9.63
N SER A 155 -16.82 -7.26 -8.68
CA SER A 155 -17.50 -6.38 -7.73
C SER A 155 -17.21 -6.80 -6.29
N PHE A 156 -17.18 -5.81 -5.40
CA PHE A 156 -16.91 -6.00 -3.97
C PHE A 156 -18.19 -5.80 -3.17
N VAL A 157 -18.57 -6.80 -2.38
CA VAL A 157 -19.82 -6.82 -1.63
C VAL A 157 -19.52 -6.73 -0.13
N GLY A 158 -20.33 -5.94 0.59
CA GLY A 158 -20.19 -5.78 2.02
C GLY A 158 -18.93 -5.01 2.39
N LYS A 159 -18.10 -5.61 3.25
CA LYS A 159 -16.85 -4.99 3.73
C LYS A 159 -15.83 -4.93 2.60
N LYS A 160 -15.13 -3.80 2.49
CA LYS A 160 -14.02 -3.67 1.53
C LYS A 160 -12.84 -4.55 1.97
N PRO A 161 -12.11 -5.15 1.02
CA PRO A 161 -10.97 -6.01 1.34
C PRO A 161 -9.70 -5.21 1.72
N TRP A 162 -9.80 -3.88 1.76
CA TRP A 162 -8.73 -2.94 2.06
C TRP A 162 -9.17 -1.92 3.11
N THR A 163 -8.20 -1.25 3.73
CA THR A 163 -8.37 0.00 4.47
C THR A 163 -7.68 1.10 3.69
N ILE A 164 -8.40 2.18 3.39
CA ILE A 164 -7.83 3.42 2.86
C ILE A 164 -8.15 4.56 3.82
N ALA A 165 -7.12 5.30 4.23
CA ALA A 165 -7.28 6.46 5.10
C ALA A 165 -6.63 7.67 4.43
N VAL A 166 -7.39 8.73 4.22
CA VAL A 166 -6.96 9.95 3.53
C VAL A 166 -7.03 11.12 4.53
N PHE A 167 -6.02 11.97 4.54
CA PHE A 167 -5.97 13.12 5.45
C PHE A 167 -5.39 14.36 4.76
N PRO A 168 -5.82 15.57 5.14
CA PRO A 168 -5.15 16.79 4.72
C PRO A 168 -3.85 16.91 5.50
N LEU A 169 -2.76 17.23 4.79
CA LEU A 169 -1.42 17.32 5.36
C LEU A 169 -0.87 18.74 5.17
N LYS A 170 -0.19 19.24 6.20
CA LYS A 170 0.56 20.47 6.11
C LYS A 170 1.94 20.16 5.54
N TYR A 171 2.07 20.06 4.23
CA TYR A 171 3.38 20.01 3.56
C TYR A 171 3.79 21.39 3.07
N SER A 172 5.10 21.65 3.03
CA SER A 172 5.62 22.63 2.09
C SER A 172 5.35 22.19 0.64
N ALA A 173 5.07 23.15 -0.25
CA ALA A 173 4.92 22.85 -1.67
C ALA A 173 6.19 22.15 -2.19
N ASP A 174 6.01 21.17 -3.09
CA ASP A 174 7.08 20.42 -3.77
C ASP A 174 7.69 19.20 -3.02
N ILE A 175 7.10 18.75 -1.90
CA ILE A 175 7.50 17.47 -1.27
C ILE A 175 6.59 16.33 -1.71
N ILE A 176 7.20 15.23 -2.15
CA ILE A 176 6.58 13.92 -2.31
C ILE A 176 7.10 12.98 -1.21
N SER A 177 6.20 12.44 -0.40
CA SER A 177 6.46 11.33 0.51
C SER A 177 5.81 10.07 -0.04
N TYR A 178 6.60 9.02 -0.22
CA TYR A 178 6.14 7.73 -0.72
C TYR A 178 6.85 6.61 0.03
N ARG A 179 6.07 5.61 0.46
CA ARG A 179 6.57 4.36 1.04
C ARG A 179 5.69 3.21 0.59
N ASP A 180 6.30 2.06 0.37
CA ASP A 180 5.59 0.82 0.17
C ASP A 180 6.24 -0.35 0.93
N ASP A 181 5.42 -1.35 1.23
CA ASP A 181 5.85 -2.68 1.61
C ASP A 181 5.14 -3.66 0.69
N THR A 182 5.88 -4.17 -0.29
CA THR A 182 5.33 -5.05 -1.33
C THR A 182 4.91 -6.41 -0.81
N ILE A 183 5.52 -6.89 0.29
CA ILE A 183 5.19 -8.19 0.89
C ILE A 183 3.88 -8.07 1.67
N ASN A 184 3.77 -7.01 2.47
CA ASN A 184 2.60 -6.76 3.31
C ASN A 184 1.47 -6.01 2.57
N LEU A 185 1.73 -5.57 1.34
CA LEU A 185 0.78 -4.82 0.51
C LEU A 185 0.31 -3.53 1.22
N LEU A 186 1.26 -2.84 1.84
CA LEU A 186 1.06 -1.54 2.48
C LEU A 186 1.63 -0.45 1.58
N PHE A 187 0.95 0.70 1.56
CA PHE A 187 1.35 1.84 0.75
C PHE A 187 1.02 3.14 1.48
N GLN A 188 1.92 4.11 1.42
CA GLN A 188 1.72 5.47 1.88
C GLN A 188 2.11 6.42 0.75
N PHE A 189 1.30 7.46 0.56
CA PHE A 189 1.62 8.55 -0.35
C PHE A 189 1.18 9.88 0.25
N GLY A 190 2.04 10.89 0.17
CA GLY A 190 1.79 12.23 0.71
C GLY A 190 2.34 13.29 -0.22
N VAL A 191 1.48 14.23 -0.61
CA VAL A 191 1.78 15.24 -1.64
C VAL A 191 0.69 16.31 -1.70
N ASN A 192 0.99 17.51 -2.22
CA ASN A 192 0.00 18.54 -2.57
C ASN A 192 -1.04 18.83 -1.46
N GLY A 193 -0.59 18.89 -0.21
CA GLY A 193 -1.44 19.20 0.94
C GLY A 193 -2.34 18.05 1.41
N PHE A 194 -2.11 16.81 0.98
CA PHE A 194 -2.81 15.62 1.47
C PHE A 194 -1.90 14.41 1.52
N GLY A 195 -2.37 13.34 2.14
CA GLY A 195 -1.78 12.02 2.02
C GLY A 195 -2.80 10.93 2.26
N PHE A 196 -2.48 9.73 1.81
CA PHE A 196 -3.28 8.56 2.08
C PHE A 196 -2.41 7.34 2.41
N ILE A 197 -2.97 6.47 3.24
CA ILE A 197 -2.46 5.15 3.58
C ILE A 197 -3.40 4.13 2.94
N ALA A 198 -2.85 3.09 2.32
CA ALA A 198 -3.60 1.97 1.78
C ALA A 198 -3.04 0.65 2.32
N CYS A 199 -3.85 -0.07 3.10
CA CYS A 199 -3.66 -1.48 3.41
C CYS A 199 -4.45 -2.28 2.38
N LEU A 200 -3.78 -2.83 1.37
CA LEU A 200 -4.46 -3.33 0.16
C LEU A 200 -5.12 -4.71 0.37
N GLN A 201 -4.93 -5.37 1.52
CA GLN A 201 -5.49 -6.70 1.78
C GLN A 201 -5.69 -7.02 3.28
N ASP A 202 -6.21 -6.08 4.06
CA ASP A 202 -6.42 -6.25 5.51
C ASP A 202 -7.88 -6.53 5.89
N ASN A 203 -8.80 -6.61 4.92
CA ASN A 203 -10.25 -6.74 5.15
C ASN A 203 -10.80 -5.67 6.11
N GLY A 204 -10.24 -4.45 6.09
CA GLY A 204 -10.68 -3.35 6.94
C GLY A 204 -10.30 -3.45 8.42
N VAL A 205 -9.63 -4.54 8.85
CA VAL A 205 -9.40 -4.81 10.28
C VAL A 205 -8.42 -3.82 10.92
N ILE A 206 -7.48 -3.27 10.13
CA ILE A 206 -6.51 -2.29 10.64
C ILE A 206 -7.20 -0.95 10.81
N GLY A 207 -8.05 -0.54 9.86
CA GLY A 207 -8.89 0.65 9.99
C GLY A 207 -9.77 0.60 11.23
N GLU A 208 -10.41 -0.55 11.50
CA GLU A 208 -11.20 -0.76 12.72
C GLU A 208 -10.37 -0.69 14.00
N LYS A 209 -9.15 -1.25 13.99
CA LYS A 209 -8.24 -1.20 15.15
C LYS A 209 -7.82 0.24 15.48
N GLU A 210 -7.55 1.04 14.46
CA GLU A 210 -7.08 2.43 14.61
C GLU A 210 -8.23 3.45 14.57
N GLN A 211 -9.49 3.00 14.62
CA GLN A 211 -10.67 3.86 14.50
C GLN A 211 -10.64 5.05 15.48
N ASP A 212 -10.32 4.80 16.75
CA ASP A 212 -10.28 5.85 17.78
C ASP A 212 -9.32 7.00 17.41
N ILE A 213 -8.15 6.70 16.83
CA ILE A 213 -7.18 7.73 16.45
C ILE A 213 -7.55 8.39 15.12
N LEU A 214 -8.10 7.62 14.18
CA LEU A 214 -8.62 8.17 12.92
C LEU A 214 -9.75 9.19 13.17
N GLU A 215 -10.65 8.89 14.10
CA GLU A 215 -11.74 9.80 14.51
C GLU A 215 -11.21 11.06 15.19
N LYS A 216 -10.19 10.95 16.04
CA LYS A 216 -9.52 12.12 16.66
C LYS A 216 -8.81 13.01 15.65
N MET A 217 -8.26 12.42 14.59
CA MET A 217 -7.56 13.14 13.52
C MET A 217 -8.53 13.79 12.52
N ALA A 218 -9.78 13.29 12.45
CA ALA A 218 -10.77 13.78 11.51
C ALA A 218 -11.02 15.29 11.68
N GLY A 219 -11.02 16.02 10.56
CA GLY A 219 -11.21 17.48 10.53
C GLY A 219 -9.96 18.31 10.83
N HIS A 220 -8.82 17.70 11.10
CA HIS A 220 -7.54 18.40 11.29
C HIS A 220 -6.64 18.29 10.06
N VAL A 221 -5.94 19.39 9.74
CA VAL A 221 -4.81 19.37 8.79
C VAL A 221 -3.57 18.93 9.56
N LEU A 222 -3.13 17.70 9.32
CA LEU A 222 -2.11 17.05 10.13
C LEU A 222 -0.72 17.57 9.83
N HIS A 223 0.14 17.53 10.85
CA HIS A 223 1.58 17.67 10.62
C HIS A 223 2.11 16.37 9.98
N PRO A 224 3.03 16.43 9.00
CA PRO A 224 3.55 15.22 8.34
C PRO A 224 4.12 14.16 9.30
N VAL A 225 4.82 14.58 10.37
CA VAL A 225 5.27 13.67 11.44
C VAL A 225 4.14 12.81 12.06
N GLN A 226 2.92 13.35 12.19
CA GLN A 226 1.75 12.62 12.71
C GLN A 226 1.28 11.58 11.69
N PHE A 227 1.31 11.95 10.41
CA PHE A 227 0.94 11.04 9.33
C PHE A 227 1.92 9.87 9.20
N GLU A 228 3.22 10.13 9.34
CA GLU A 228 4.25 9.08 9.38
C GLU A 228 4.08 8.17 10.61
N GLU A 229 3.65 8.70 11.76
CA GLU A 229 3.31 7.88 12.94
C GLU A 229 2.07 7.02 12.70
N LEU A 230 1.03 7.58 12.08
CA LEU A 230 -0.18 6.84 11.72
C LEU A 230 0.17 5.66 10.80
N PHE A 231 1.02 5.89 9.80
CA PHE A 231 1.50 4.83 8.94
C PHE A 231 2.34 3.78 9.69
N ALA A 232 3.20 4.19 10.64
CA ALA A 232 3.91 3.25 11.51
C ALA A 232 2.94 2.37 12.31
N ARG A 233 1.84 2.93 12.82
CA ARG A 233 0.82 2.19 13.55
C ARG A 233 0.11 1.19 12.64
N PHE A 234 -0.29 1.59 11.44
CA PHE A 234 -0.90 0.70 10.46
C PHE A 234 0.03 -0.46 10.09
N HIS A 235 1.29 -0.14 9.80
CA HIS A 235 2.31 -1.14 9.47
C HIS A 235 2.54 -2.12 10.62
N TYR A 236 2.73 -1.62 11.84
CA TYR A 236 2.97 -2.49 12.99
C TYR A 236 1.73 -3.33 13.35
N SER A 237 0.53 -2.77 13.15
CA SER A 237 -0.73 -3.49 13.30
C SER A 237 -0.88 -4.63 12.29
N ASP A 238 -0.47 -4.45 11.03
CA ASP A 238 -0.37 -5.54 10.05
C ASP A 238 0.65 -6.60 10.51
N TYR A 239 1.83 -6.17 10.97
CA TYR A 239 2.88 -7.07 11.44
C TYR A 239 2.42 -7.99 12.59
N ILE A 240 1.64 -7.47 13.55
CA ILE A 240 1.12 -8.25 14.68
C ILE A 240 -0.24 -8.90 14.38
N LEU A 241 -0.82 -8.72 13.19
CA LEU A 241 -2.07 -9.35 12.80
C LEU A 241 -1.88 -10.88 12.73
N GLN A 242 -2.68 -11.61 13.47
CA GLN A 242 -2.49 -13.06 13.63
C GLN A 242 -3.21 -13.89 12.56
N TYR A 243 -4.09 -13.29 11.79
CA TYR A 243 -4.95 -13.96 10.83
C TYR A 243 -4.66 -13.48 9.42
N LYS A 244 -4.71 -14.40 8.46
CA LYS A 244 -4.75 -14.01 7.05
C LYS A 244 -6.13 -13.48 6.69
N ALA A 245 -6.19 -12.59 5.72
CA ALA A 245 -7.44 -12.20 5.09
C ALA A 245 -8.04 -13.40 4.32
N GLU A 246 -9.36 -13.55 4.42
CA GLU A 246 -10.12 -14.59 3.74
C GLU A 246 -11.29 -13.95 2.97
N TYR A 247 -11.74 -14.62 1.91
CA TYR A 247 -12.72 -14.11 0.97
C TYR A 247 -13.74 -15.17 0.59
N ASP A 248 -15.00 -14.78 0.46
CA ASP A 248 -15.96 -15.55 -0.34
C ASP A 248 -15.94 -15.01 -1.77
N ILE A 249 -15.50 -15.84 -2.71
CA ILE A 249 -15.34 -15.49 -4.13
C ILE A 249 -16.33 -16.34 -4.92
N GLN A 250 -17.36 -15.68 -5.46
CA GLN A 250 -18.42 -16.35 -6.19
C GLN A 250 -18.43 -15.91 -7.65
N GLN A 251 -18.56 -16.89 -8.55
CA GLN A 251 -18.83 -16.65 -9.96
C GLN A 251 -20.34 -16.53 -10.15
N THR A 252 -20.78 -15.37 -10.63
CA THR A 252 -22.19 -15.07 -10.94
C THR A 252 -22.38 -14.91 -12.45
N GLU A 253 -23.63 -14.74 -12.88
CA GLU A 253 -23.96 -14.41 -14.28
C GLU A 253 -23.39 -13.04 -14.70
N ASN A 254 -23.23 -12.11 -13.75
CA ASN A 254 -22.78 -10.74 -13.99
C ASN A 254 -21.27 -10.56 -13.84
N GLY A 255 -20.52 -11.60 -13.50
CA GLY A 255 -19.09 -11.54 -13.22
C GLY A 255 -18.71 -12.18 -11.88
N ILE A 256 -17.61 -11.73 -11.29
CA ILE A 256 -17.11 -12.22 -9.99
C ILE A 256 -17.56 -11.28 -8.87
N THR A 257 -18.05 -11.83 -7.78
CA THR A 257 -18.27 -11.09 -6.54
C THR A 257 -17.26 -11.52 -5.50
N ILE A 258 -16.63 -10.56 -4.83
CA ILE A 258 -15.68 -10.78 -3.74
C ILE A 258 -16.27 -10.16 -2.48
N GLU A 259 -16.51 -10.98 -1.46
CA GLU A 259 -16.88 -10.54 -0.12
C GLU A 259 -15.71 -10.77 0.84
N ALA A 260 -15.26 -9.71 1.49
CA ALA A 260 -14.21 -9.80 2.51
C ALA A 260 -14.79 -10.39 3.80
N LEU A 261 -14.26 -11.54 4.22
CA LEU A 261 -14.71 -12.18 5.45
C LEU A 261 -14.16 -11.43 6.67
N PRO A 262 -14.99 -11.16 7.70
CA PRO A 262 -14.54 -10.49 8.91
C PRO A 262 -13.43 -11.27 9.64
N ILE A 263 -12.35 -10.58 9.96
CA ILE A 263 -11.28 -11.14 10.79
C ILE A 263 -11.70 -11.00 12.26
N THR A 264 -11.99 -12.13 12.90
CA THR A 264 -12.50 -12.19 14.28
C THR A 264 -11.60 -13.04 15.17
N ALA A 265 -11.57 -12.71 16.47
CA ALA A 265 -10.83 -13.49 17.45
C ALA A 265 -11.45 -14.89 17.60
N LYS A 266 -10.60 -15.90 17.77
CA LYS A 266 -11.00 -17.26 18.16
C LYS A 266 -10.65 -17.46 19.64
N GLU A 267 -11.30 -18.41 20.32
CA GLU A 267 -11.20 -18.60 21.79
C GLU A 267 -9.77 -18.59 22.36
N ASN A 268 -8.78 -19.08 21.61
CA ASN A 268 -7.39 -19.16 22.05
C ASN A 268 -6.42 -18.25 21.27
N ARG A 269 -6.94 -17.31 20.46
CA ARG A 269 -6.09 -16.48 19.60
C ARG A 269 -6.72 -15.11 19.33
N PRO A 270 -6.21 -14.02 19.93
CA PRO A 270 -6.70 -12.67 19.65
C PRO A 270 -6.38 -12.26 18.21
N VAL A 271 -7.13 -11.29 17.68
CA VAL A 271 -6.92 -10.76 16.30
C VAL A 271 -5.49 -10.27 16.11
N PHE A 272 -4.99 -9.49 17.07
CA PHE A 272 -3.65 -8.94 17.08
C PHE A 272 -2.80 -9.60 18.17
N GLY A 273 -1.50 -9.74 17.91
CA GLY A 273 -0.49 -10.05 18.92
C GLY A 273 -0.36 -8.94 19.96
N PHE A 274 0.46 -9.18 20.97
CA PHE A 274 0.80 -8.15 21.93
C PHE A 274 1.62 -7.05 21.25
N TRP A 275 1.31 -5.80 21.57
CA TRP A 275 2.08 -4.66 21.13
C TRP A 275 3.42 -4.62 21.88
N ASP A 276 4.52 -4.71 21.16
CA ASP A 276 5.87 -4.55 21.69
C ASP A 276 6.36 -3.15 21.39
N GLU A 277 6.44 -2.32 22.44
CA GLU A 277 6.88 -0.93 22.32
C GLU A 277 8.28 -0.82 21.75
N ASP A 278 9.17 -1.77 22.03
CA ASP A 278 10.56 -1.76 21.58
C ASP A 278 10.66 -1.89 20.06
N ILE A 279 9.91 -2.85 19.53
CA ILE A 279 9.82 -3.11 18.08
C ILE A 279 9.11 -1.94 17.39
N PHE A 280 8.01 -1.46 17.97
CA PHE A 280 7.28 -0.33 17.42
C PHE A 280 8.15 0.94 17.37
N ALA A 281 8.89 1.25 18.43
CA ALA A 281 9.78 2.40 18.45
C ALA A 281 10.93 2.29 17.44
N GLN A 282 11.45 1.08 17.19
CA GLN A 282 12.43 0.84 16.15
C GLN A 282 11.88 1.12 14.75
N LEU A 283 10.64 0.68 14.48
CA LEU A 283 9.93 0.98 13.23
C LEU A 283 9.67 2.48 13.09
N LEU A 284 9.12 3.10 14.14
CA LEU A 284 8.75 4.52 14.14
C LEU A 284 9.97 5.44 13.95
N ALA A 285 11.10 5.11 14.57
CA ALA A 285 12.37 5.83 14.36
C ALA A 285 12.82 5.81 12.89
N ASN A 286 12.57 4.71 12.15
CA ASN A 286 12.89 4.66 10.73
C ASN A 286 12.02 5.62 9.91
N TYR A 287 10.76 5.82 10.30
CA TYR A 287 9.86 6.73 9.59
C TYR A 287 10.09 8.19 9.97
N TRP A 288 10.47 8.44 11.21
CA TRP A 288 10.86 9.77 11.70
C TRP A 288 12.33 10.12 11.46
N SER A 289 13.09 9.32 10.72
CA SER A 289 14.52 9.55 10.50
C SER A 289 14.81 10.91 9.88
N VAL A 290 13.89 11.42 9.04
CA VAL A 290 13.98 12.75 8.40
C VAL A 290 13.89 13.90 9.41
N TYR A 291 13.28 13.67 10.57
CA TYR A 291 13.23 14.62 11.69
C TYR A 291 14.39 14.43 12.67
N GLY A 292 15.29 13.49 12.43
CA GLY A 292 16.42 13.17 13.30
C GLY A 292 16.02 12.48 14.61
N ILE A 293 14.77 12.00 14.75
CA ILE A 293 14.27 11.35 15.95
C ILE A 293 14.72 9.89 15.95
N GLN A 294 15.50 9.49 16.95
CA GLN A 294 16.03 8.14 17.07
C GLN A 294 15.18 7.28 18.02
N ARG A 295 15.41 5.97 18.03
CA ARG A 295 14.69 5.03 18.91
C ARG A 295 14.82 5.41 20.40
N GLU A 296 15.99 5.88 20.82
CA GLU A 296 16.27 6.33 22.19
C GLU A 296 15.54 7.63 22.55
N ASP A 297 15.12 8.41 21.55
CA ASP A 297 14.28 9.57 21.77
C ASP A 297 12.83 9.20 22.06
N ILE A 298 12.37 8.12 21.40
CA ILE A 298 11.03 7.59 21.48
C ILE A 298 10.84 6.82 22.79
N LEU A 299 11.72 5.87 23.09
CA LEU A 299 11.66 5.07 24.31
C LEU A 299 12.71 5.51 25.32
N LYS A 300 12.23 6.18 26.37
CA LYS A 300 13.05 6.65 27.48
C LYS A 300 12.69 5.92 28.76
N PHE A 301 13.70 5.54 29.53
CA PHE A 301 13.49 4.86 30.80
C PHE A 301 12.55 5.66 31.72
N GLN A 302 11.54 4.98 32.29
CA GLN A 302 10.50 5.57 33.16
C GLN A 302 9.67 6.70 32.53
N LYS A 303 9.65 6.81 31.20
CA LYS A 303 8.75 7.71 30.48
C LYS A 303 7.90 6.89 29.51
N PRO A 304 6.65 7.29 29.27
CA PRO A 304 5.89 6.68 28.20
C PRO A 304 6.53 7.01 26.83
N PRO A 305 6.26 6.22 25.78
CA PRO A 305 6.78 6.45 24.44
C PRO A 305 6.43 7.84 23.93
N LEU A 306 7.36 8.47 23.19
CA LEU A 306 7.06 9.70 22.45
C LEU A 306 6.00 9.41 21.38
N SER A 307 4.99 10.28 21.31
CA SER A 307 3.97 10.27 20.26
C SER A 307 3.66 11.72 19.89
N PHE A 308 3.39 11.95 18.60
CA PHE A 308 2.81 13.17 18.06
C PHE A 308 1.33 12.99 17.70
N LEU A 309 0.78 11.79 17.80
CA LEU A 309 -0.65 11.53 17.65
C LEU A 309 -1.42 11.80 18.95
N GLU A 310 -0.97 11.21 20.06
CA GLU A 310 -1.66 11.32 21.34
C GLU A 310 -0.71 11.73 22.45
N ASN A 311 -1.20 12.53 23.39
CA ASN A 311 -0.48 12.80 24.62
C ASN A 311 -0.32 11.46 25.37
N PRO A 312 0.91 11.05 25.70
CA PRO A 312 1.14 9.72 26.24
C PRO A 312 0.55 9.50 27.65
N TYR A 313 0.23 10.59 28.38
CA TYR A 313 -0.37 10.54 29.71
C TYR A 313 -1.88 10.73 29.70
N THR A 314 -2.41 11.65 28.89
CA THR A 314 -3.85 11.98 28.88
C THR A 314 -4.63 11.26 27.80
N LYS A 315 -3.94 10.74 26.76
CA LYS A 315 -4.54 10.17 25.54
C LYS A 315 -5.35 11.16 24.69
N ASP A 316 -5.21 12.46 24.97
CA ASP A 316 -5.77 13.51 24.14
C ASP A 316 -4.99 13.61 22.83
N PHE A 317 -5.68 13.93 21.73
CA PHE A 317 -5.05 14.21 20.45
C PHE A 317 -4.12 15.42 20.55
N ILE A 318 -2.91 15.30 19.99
CA ILE A 318 -1.97 16.42 19.92
C ILE A 318 -2.33 17.27 18.72
N LEU A 319 -2.75 18.52 18.97
CA LEU A 319 -3.10 19.44 17.90
C LEU A 319 -1.87 19.75 17.02
N PRO A 320 -2.01 19.71 15.67
CA PRO A 320 -0.91 19.92 14.73
C PRO A 320 -0.14 21.23 14.95
N GLU A 321 -0.82 22.30 15.37
CA GLU A 321 -0.22 23.61 15.68
C GLU A 321 0.73 23.62 16.88
N ASN A 322 0.69 22.59 17.73
CA ASN A 322 1.57 22.46 18.89
C ASN A 322 2.88 21.70 18.56
N ILE A 323 3.05 21.24 17.32
CA ILE A 323 4.22 20.50 16.89
C ILE A 323 5.26 21.47 16.33
N ASP A 324 6.37 21.63 17.05
CA ASP A 324 7.51 22.48 16.67
C ASP A 324 8.54 21.69 15.85
N LEU A 325 8.11 21.18 14.69
CA LEU A 325 8.95 20.50 13.69
C LEU A 325 8.75 21.17 12.32
N PRO A 326 9.72 21.04 11.41
CA PRO A 326 9.56 21.50 10.04
C PRO A 326 8.52 20.65 9.28
N PHE A 327 7.87 21.27 8.29
CA PHE A 327 6.79 20.70 7.49
C PHE A 327 7.05 20.73 5.97
#